data_AF-A0A9E3BLG4-F1
#
_entry.id   AF-A0A9E3BLG4-F1
#
_cell.length_a   1.000
_cell.length_b   1.000
_cell.length_c   1.000
_cell.angle_alpha   90.00
_cell.angle_beta   90.00
_cell.angle_gamma   90.00
#
_symmetry.space_group_name_H-M   'P 1'
#
loop_
_entity.id
_entity.type
_entity.pdbx_description
1 polymer ?
#
loop_
_entity_poly.entity_id
_entity_poly.type
_entity_poly.pdbx_seq_one_letter_code
_entity_poly.pdbx_strand_id
1 'polypeptide(L)'
;MAANAAFPGLSDLLGWPTDHLTDGAEYWQAVAARWYEAFAQVWHDSLSVDWEDRAVKALHDRTYADKVEVSGLVDRLHEAATIARSGASDLDAARSGMRSAVEDACAAGFEVGEQLSITDRSVGGSAAARSARRAQAQAFAGDIRWRAAHLVEIDRQVAGRITAALVDIGKMNFAEAAMPGIQLVDNHWHQDSPSTDGSPPPEGPHFIYCYPSARPDHWWCEGYEEGKGPYAFFSPFDTSGVA
;
A
#
# COMPACT_ATOMS: atom_id res chain seq x y z
N MET A 1 26.32 -20.06 -11.55
CA MET A 1 25.97 -20.04 -10.11
C MET A 1 24.85 -19.05 -9.95
N ALA A 2 23.61 -19.52 -9.77
CA ALA A 2 22.48 -18.63 -9.53
C ALA A 2 22.62 -18.07 -8.12
N ALA A 3 22.54 -16.74 -7.98
CA ALA A 3 22.41 -16.13 -6.68
C ALA A 3 21.14 -16.71 -6.03
N ASN A 4 21.28 -17.39 -4.90
CA ASN A 4 20.15 -17.63 -4.02
C ASN A 4 19.62 -16.25 -3.68
N ALA A 5 18.50 -15.84 -4.28
CA ALA A 5 17.72 -14.75 -3.72
C ALA A 5 17.45 -15.17 -2.28
N ALA A 6 18.02 -14.44 -1.32
CA ALA A 6 17.76 -14.69 0.08
C ALA A 6 16.28 -14.42 0.30
N PHE A 7 15.49 -15.49 0.45
CA PHE A 7 14.11 -15.35 0.88
C PHE A 7 14.10 -14.73 2.27
N PRO A 8 13.04 -13.98 2.62
CA PRO A 8 12.75 -13.66 4.00
C PRO A 8 12.79 -14.92 4.87
N GLY A 9 13.08 -14.76 6.15
CA GLY A 9 13.15 -15.88 7.07
C GLY A 9 11.81 -16.62 7.16
N LEU A 10 11.85 -17.89 7.59
CA LEU A 10 10.65 -18.66 7.86
C LEU A 10 9.67 -17.91 8.78
N SER A 11 10.19 -17.25 9.81
CA SER A 11 9.39 -16.46 10.74
C SER A 11 8.72 -15.27 10.04
N ASP A 12 9.45 -14.53 9.20
CA ASP A 12 8.91 -13.42 8.41
C ASP A 12 7.81 -13.88 7.45
N LEU A 13 8.03 -15.01 6.76
CA LEU A 13 7.07 -15.57 5.81
C LEU A 13 5.81 -16.08 6.52
N LEU A 14 5.94 -16.70 7.69
CA LEU A 14 4.80 -17.15 8.50
C LEU A 14 4.07 -15.99 9.21
N GLY A 15 4.75 -14.87 9.39
CA GLY A 15 4.25 -13.63 9.97
C GLY A 15 3.92 -12.55 8.94
N TRP A 16 3.86 -12.88 7.64
CA TRP A 16 3.72 -11.88 6.58
C TRP A 16 2.53 -10.95 6.85
N PRO A 17 2.74 -9.63 6.94
CA PRO A 17 1.69 -8.70 7.35
C PRO A 17 0.69 -8.46 6.22
N THR A 18 -0.59 -8.40 6.56
CA THR A 18 -1.68 -8.12 5.60
C THR A 18 -2.55 -6.93 6.04
N ASP A 19 -2.43 -6.49 7.28
CA ASP A 19 -3.32 -5.49 7.89
C ASP A 19 -3.28 -4.15 7.15
N HIS A 20 -2.10 -3.76 6.64
CA HIS A 20 -1.93 -2.56 5.84
C HIS A 20 -2.82 -2.54 4.57
N LEU A 21 -3.16 -3.71 4.01
CA LEU A 21 -4.05 -3.80 2.85
C LEU A 21 -5.52 -3.59 3.25
N THR A 22 -5.93 -4.11 4.40
CA THR A 22 -7.30 -3.89 4.90
C THR A 22 -7.49 -2.43 5.33
N ASP A 23 -6.53 -1.88 6.05
CA ASP A 23 -6.54 -0.47 6.48
C ASP A 23 -6.53 0.48 5.27
N GLY A 24 -5.69 0.19 4.28
CA GLY A 24 -5.65 0.95 3.03
C GLY A 24 -6.98 0.90 2.27
N ALA A 25 -7.63 -0.27 2.22
CA ALA A 25 -8.92 -0.42 1.57
C ALA A 25 -10.04 0.37 2.26
N GLU A 26 -10.08 0.37 3.59
CA GLU A 26 -11.03 1.17 4.37
C GLU A 26 -10.80 2.66 4.15
N TYR A 27 -9.53 3.08 4.19
CA TYR A 27 -9.14 4.46 3.95
C TYR A 27 -9.58 4.95 2.56
N TRP A 28 -9.26 4.22 1.49
CA TRP A 28 -9.64 4.65 0.14
C TRP A 28 -11.16 4.69 -0.06
N GLN A 29 -11.92 3.81 0.59
CA GLN A 29 -13.38 3.90 0.60
C GLN A 29 -13.90 5.14 1.31
N ALA A 30 -13.32 5.52 2.44
CA ALA A 30 -13.70 6.72 3.17
C ALA A 30 -13.39 7.99 2.34
N VAL A 31 -12.21 8.04 1.70
CA VAL A 31 -11.84 9.14 0.79
C VAL A 31 -12.79 9.23 -0.39
N ALA A 32 -13.09 8.09 -1.03
CA ALA A 32 -14.01 8.01 -2.15
C ALA A 32 -15.40 8.56 -1.81
N ALA A 33 -15.96 8.16 -0.66
CA ALA A 33 -17.26 8.65 -0.19
C ALA A 33 -17.24 10.17 0.05
N ARG A 34 -16.22 10.68 0.75
CA ARG A 34 -16.07 12.11 1.04
C ARG A 34 -15.93 12.96 -0.22
N TRP A 35 -15.15 12.49 -1.20
CA TRP A 35 -14.96 13.19 -2.47
C TRP A 35 -16.25 13.25 -3.28
N TYR A 36 -16.94 12.11 -3.41
CA TYR A 36 -18.19 12.08 -4.13
C TYR A 36 -19.24 13.00 -3.50
N GLU A 37 -19.39 12.95 -2.17
CA GLU A 37 -20.34 13.80 -1.44
C GLU A 37 -20.02 15.28 -1.60
N ALA A 38 -18.77 15.69 -1.41
CA ALA A 38 -18.38 17.09 -1.51
C ALA A 38 -18.64 17.68 -2.91
N PHE A 39 -18.23 16.99 -3.98
CA PHE A 39 -18.42 17.49 -5.34
C PHE A 39 -19.88 17.39 -5.82
N ALA A 40 -20.63 16.38 -5.35
CA ALA A 40 -22.07 16.31 -5.58
C ALA A 40 -22.81 17.45 -4.88
N GLN A 41 -22.41 17.84 -3.66
CA GLN A 41 -23.00 18.94 -2.93
C GLN A 41 -22.70 20.29 -3.59
N VAL A 42 -21.45 20.54 -4.00
CA VAL A 42 -21.08 21.78 -4.72
C VAL A 42 -21.89 21.93 -6.01
N TRP A 43 -22.07 20.84 -6.75
CA TRP A 43 -22.96 20.83 -7.91
C TRP A 43 -24.39 21.21 -7.50
N HIS A 44 -24.92 20.58 -6.46
CA HIS A 44 -26.30 20.75 -6.02
C HIS A 44 -26.59 22.16 -5.56
N ASP A 45 -25.70 22.73 -4.76
CA ASP A 45 -25.78 24.10 -4.30
C ASP A 45 -25.70 25.08 -5.47
N SER A 46 -24.90 24.78 -6.50
CA SER A 46 -24.82 25.64 -7.69
C SER A 46 -26.16 25.78 -8.42
N LEU A 47 -27.03 24.77 -8.38
CA LEU A 47 -28.37 24.90 -8.94
C LEU A 47 -29.32 25.81 -8.16
N SER A 48 -29.06 26.01 -6.86
CA SER A 48 -29.92 26.83 -6.02
C SER A 48 -29.76 28.33 -6.30
N VAL A 49 -28.75 28.70 -7.09
CA VAL A 49 -28.47 30.08 -7.50
C VAL A 49 -29.51 30.52 -8.54
N ASP A 50 -30.27 31.57 -8.22
CA ASP A 50 -31.53 31.95 -8.88
C ASP A 50 -31.43 33.12 -9.87
N TRP A 51 -30.25 33.75 -10.02
CA TRP A 51 -30.06 34.79 -11.02
C TRP A 51 -29.81 34.22 -12.43
N GLU A 52 -30.51 34.76 -13.43
CA GLU A 52 -30.41 34.32 -14.81
C GLU A 52 -29.37 35.11 -15.59
N ASP A 53 -28.17 34.55 -15.76
CA ASP A 53 -27.14 35.12 -16.63
C ASP A 53 -26.19 34.05 -17.22
N ARG A 54 -25.21 34.50 -18.02
CA ARG A 54 -24.19 33.61 -18.58
C ARG A 54 -23.24 33.05 -17.51
N ALA A 55 -23.08 33.73 -16.37
CA ALA A 55 -22.21 33.29 -15.30
C ALA A 55 -22.80 32.08 -14.55
N VAL A 56 -24.12 32.05 -14.30
CA VAL A 56 -24.78 30.92 -13.64
C VAL A 56 -24.70 29.64 -14.49
N LYS A 57 -24.86 29.76 -15.82
CA LYS A 57 -24.70 28.62 -16.72
C LYS A 57 -23.25 28.09 -16.71
N ALA A 58 -22.27 28.99 -16.76
CA ALA A 58 -20.87 28.60 -16.69
C ALA A 58 -20.51 27.94 -15.35
N LEU A 59 -21.11 28.40 -14.25
CA LEU A 59 -20.99 27.76 -12.93
C LEU A 59 -21.55 26.34 -12.95
N HIS A 60 -22.77 26.12 -13.45
CA HIS A 60 -23.39 24.79 -13.54
C HIS A 60 -22.57 23.83 -14.42
N ASP A 61 -22.14 24.29 -15.59
CA ASP A 61 -21.34 23.50 -16.51
C ASP A 61 -19.99 23.12 -15.87
N ARG A 62 -19.38 24.04 -15.10
CA ARG A 62 -18.12 23.81 -14.40
C ARG A 62 -18.26 22.81 -13.25
N THR A 63 -19.19 23.03 -12.32
CA THR A 63 -19.38 22.14 -11.16
C THR A 63 -19.79 20.74 -11.61
N TYR A 64 -20.49 20.61 -12.74
CA TYR A 64 -20.76 19.32 -13.36
C TYR A 64 -19.51 18.64 -13.91
N ALA A 65 -18.67 19.36 -14.64
CA ALA A 65 -17.41 18.83 -15.15
C ALA A 65 -16.51 18.33 -14.00
N ASP A 66 -16.35 19.13 -12.95
CA ASP A 66 -15.53 18.78 -11.78
C ASP A 66 -16.10 17.54 -11.06
N LYS A 67 -17.43 17.45 -10.90
CA LYS A 67 -18.09 16.27 -10.34
C LYS A 67 -17.85 15.00 -11.17
N VAL A 68 -17.94 15.10 -12.50
CA VAL A 68 -17.71 13.98 -13.41
C VAL A 68 -16.26 13.50 -13.33
N GLU A 69 -15.30 14.43 -13.31
CA GLU A 69 -13.87 14.11 -13.15
C GLU A 69 -13.61 13.37 -11.84
N VAL A 70 -14.12 13.91 -10.72
CA VAL A 70 -13.95 13.29 -9.40
C VAL A 70 -14.65 11.94 -9.29
N SER A 71 -15.80 11.75 -9.95
CA SER A 71 -16.48 10.45 -9.98
C SER A 71 -15.57 9.37 -10.60
N GLY A 72 -14.82 9.69 -11.66
CA GLY A 72 -13.83 8.78 -12.22
C GLY A 72 -12.69 8.43 -11.26
N LEU A 73 -12.27 9.38 -10.41
CA LEU A 73 -11.24 9.13 -9.39
C LEU A 73 -11.78 8.32 -8.21
N VAL A 74 -13.03 8.53 -7.84
CA VAL A 74 -13.78 7.73 -6.85
C VAL A 74 -13.84 6.26 -7.28
N ASP A 75 -14.10 6.00 -8.57
CA ASP A 75 -14.07 4.63 -9.11
C ASP A 75 -12.68 3.98 -8.95
N ARG A 76 -11.60 4.75 -9.16
CA ARG A 76 -10.21 4.25 -8.96
C ARG A 76 -9.88 3.94 -7.51
N LEU A 77 -10.37 4.75 -6.57
CA LEU A 77 -10.23 4.48 -5.14
C LEU A 77 -11.00 3.20 -4.74
N HIS A 78 -12.19 2.98 -5.28
CA HIS A 78 -12.94 1.75 -5.07
C HIS A 78 -12.26 0.52 -5.68
N GLU A 79 -11.67 0.66 -6.86
CA GLU A 79 -10.85 -0.37 -7.50
C GLU A 79 -9.65 -0.75 -6.63
N ALA A 80 -8.88 0.25 -6.16
CA ALA A 80 -7.74 0.03 -5.26
C ALA A 80 -8.16 -0.70 -3.98
N ALA A 81 -9.28 -0.29 -3.35
CA ALA A 81 -9.79 -0.94 -2.14
C ALA A 81 -10.20 -2.40 -2.38
N THR A 82 -10.75 -2.69 -3.55
CA THR A 82 -11.11 -4.06 -3.94
C THR A 82 -9.86 -4.91 -4.17
N ILE A 83 -8.86 -4.37 -4.86
CA ILE A 83 -7.56 -5.04 -5.07
C ILE A 83 -6.90 -5.34 -3.72
N ALA A 84 -6.84 -4.40 -2.79
CA ALA A 84 -6.20 -4.60 -1.50
C ALA A 84 -6.90 -5.66 -0.64
N ARG A 85 -8.24 -5.65 -0.55
CA ARG A 85 -8.99 -6.70 0.18
C ARG A 85 -8.78 -8.09 -0.42
N SER A 86 -8.83 -8.19 -1.75
CA SER A 86 -8.58 -9.47 -2.43
C SER A 86 -7.14 -9.94 -2.20
N GLY A 87 -6.17 -9.03 -2.32
CA GLY A 87 -4.75 -9.30 -2.05
C GLY A 87 -4.47 -9.75 -0.62
N ALA A 88 -5.12 -9.13 0.38
CA ALA A 88 -5.01 -9.56 1.78
C ALA A 88 -5.48 -11.01 1.96
N SER A 89 -6.60 -11.37 1.32
CA SER A 89 -7.15 -12.72 1.36
C SER A 89 -6.23 -13.73 0.66
N ASP A 90 -5.68 -13.38 -0.50
CA ASP A 90 -4.76 -14.23 -1.26
C ASP A 90 -3.44 -14.47 -0.49
N LEU A 91 -2.89 -13.42 0.15
CA LEU A 91 -1.69 -13.52 0.98
C LEU A 91 -1.93 -14.36 2.24
N ASP A 92 -3.09 -14.22 2.89
CA ASP A 92 -3.42 -15.05 4.05
C ASP A 92 -3.57 -16.53 3.68
N ALA A 93 -4.19 -16.82 2.53
CA ALA A 93 -4.29 -18.17 2.00
C ALA A 93 -2.90 -18.76 1.65
N ALA A 94 -2.02 -17.98 1.03
CA ALA A 94 -0.65 -18.40 0.72
C ALA A 94 0.16 -18.68 2.00
N ARG A 95 0.06 -17.80 2.99
CA ARG A 95 0.69 -17.95 4.32
C ARG A 95 0.19 -19.18 5.06
N SER A 96 -1.12 -19.42 5.06
CA SER A 96 -1.74 -20.61 5.63
C SER A 96 -1.26 -21.89 4.93
N GLY A 97 -1.20 -21.88 3.60
CA GLY A 97 -0.65 -23.00 2.83
C GLY A 97 0.83 -23.27 3.12
N MET A 98 1.63 -22.22 3.38
CA MET A 98 3.02 -22.38 3.79
C MET A 98 3.13 -22.98 5.20
N ARG A 99 2.31 -22.51 6.15
CA ARG A 99 2.25 -23.05 7.50
C ARG A 99 1.93 -24.55 7.49
N SER A 100 0.93 -24.98 6.72
CA SER A 100 0.60 -26.40 6.61
C SER A 100 1.74 -27.23 6.04
N ALA A 101 2.47 -26.74 5.02
CA ALA A 101 3.62 -27.46 4.48
C ALA A 101 4.78 -27.63 5.50
N VAL A 102 4.98 -26.62 6.35
CA VAL A 102 5.94 -26.68 7.47
C VAL A 102 5.49 -27.69 8.51
N GLU A 103 4.20 -27.67 8.88
CA GLU A 103 3.61 -28.63 9.82
C GLU A 103 3.70 -30.07 9.29
N ASP A 104 3.47 -30.31 8.00
CA ASP A 104 3.62 -31.62 7.35
C ASP A 104 5.07 -32.12 7.38
N ALA A 105 6.05 -31.24 7.13
CA ALA A 105 7.46 -31.59 7.24
C ALA A 105 7.84 -31.95 8.69
N CYS A 106 7.34 -31.17 9.66
CA CYS A 106 7.53 -31.42 11.09
C CYS A 106 6.88 -32.75 11.52
N ALA A 107 5.65 -33.03 11.07
CA ALA A 107 4.94 -34.28 11.34
C ALA A 107 5.67 -35.50 10.74
N ALA A 108 6.35 -35.32 9.60
CA ALA A 108 7.22 -36.33 9.00
C ALA A 108 8.58 -36.49 9.73
N GLY A 109 8.81 -35.77 10.82
CA GLY A 109 10.01 -35.86 11.66
C GLY A 109 11.21 -35.08 11.12
N PHE A 110 10.97 -34.07 10.29
CA PHE A 110 12.00 -33.11 9.89
C PHE A 110 11.91 -31.83 10.72
N GLU A 111 12.99 -31.06 10.73
CA GLU A 111 13.04 -29.72 11.31
C GLU A 111 13.21 -28.69 10.19
N VAL A 112 12.36 -27.66 10.19
CA VAL A 112 12.43 -26.55 9.23
C VAL A 112 13.12 -25.37 9.90
N GLY A 113 14.30 -25.00 9.37
CA GLY A 113 15.08 -23.87 9.86
C GLY A 113 14.68 -22.54 9.23
N GLU A 114 15.21 -21.44 9.78
CA GLU A 114 14.87 -20.07 9.38
C GLU A 114 15.15 -19.79 7.90
N GLN A 115 16.23 -20.36 7.34
CA GLN A 115 16.58 -20.22 5.92
C GLN A 115 15.90 -21.25 5.03
N LEU A 116 14.75 -21.79 5.46
CA LEU A 116 13.99 -22.84 4.77
C LEU A 116 14.80 -24.13 4.56
N SER A 117 15.77 -24.36 5.44
CA SER A 117 16.59 -25.57 5.44
C SER A 117 15.83 -26.71 6.11
N ILE A 118 15.83 -27.89 5.49
CA ILE A 118 15.20 -29.09 6.06
C ILE A 118 16.27 -30.01 6.63
N THR A 119 16.19 -30.27 7.93
CA THR A 119 17.10 -31.16 8.65
C THR A 119 16.36 -32.42 9.10
N ASP A 120 16.93 -33.58 8.81
CA ASP A 120 16.42 -34.86 9.31
C ASP A 120 16.97 -35.14 10.71
N ARG A 121 16.09 -35.33 11.69
CA ARG A 121 16.48 -35.66 13.08
C ARG A 121 16.56 -37.16 13.36
N SER A 122 16.24 -38.00 12.38
CA SER A 122 16.31 -39.46 12.54
C SER A 122 17.75 -39.95 12.64
N VAL A 123 17.99 -40.91 13.53
CA VAL A 123 19.31 -41.50 13.78
C VAL A 123 19.28 -42.98 13.43
N GLY A 124 20.31 -43.46 12.71
CA GLY A 124 20.47 -44.87 12.34
C GLY A 124 19.85 -45.23 10.98
N GLY A 125 19.51 -46.52 10.81
CA GLY A 125 18.91 -47.06 9.59
C GLY A 125 19.89 -47.52 8.50
N SER A 126 19.36 -48.24 7.52
CA SER A 126 20.13 -48.73 6.37
C SER A 126 20.53 -47.57 5.44
N ALA A 127 21.51 -47.81 4.56
CA ALA A 127 21.87 -46.83 3.53
C ALA A 127 20.67 -46.45 2.63
N ALA A 128 19.81 -47.42 2.31
CA ALA A 128 18.59 -47.21 1.54
C ALA A 128 17.59 -46.32 2.28
N ALA A 129 17.36 -46.56 3.57
CA ALA A 129 16.46 -45.74 4.40
C ALA A 129 16.96 -44.28 4.48
N ARG A 130 18.27 -44.08 4.69
CA ARG A 130 18.87 -42.73 4.71
C ARG A 130 18.77 -42.02 3.36
N SER A 131 18.89 -42.76 2.25
CA SER A 131 18.68 -42.21 0.91
C SER A 131 17.23 -41.75 0.70
N ALA A 132 16.26 -42.58 1.10
CA ALA A 132 14.84 -42.23 0.99
C ALA A 132 14.48 -40.99 1.82
N ARG A 133 14.99 -40.90 3.05
CA ARG A 133 14.79 -39.72 3.91
C ARG A 133 15.38 -38.44 3.31
N ARG A 134 16.56 -38.51 2.69
CA ARG A 134 17.16 -37.36 1.99
C ARG A 134 16.30 -36.91 0.81
N ALA A 135 15.76 -37.84 0.03
CA ALA A 135 14.85 -37.51 -1.07
C ALA A 135 13.57 -36.82 -0.55
N GLN A 136 13.01 -37.32 0.55
CA GLN A 136 11.84 -36.70 1.19
C GLN A 136 12.15 -35.29 1.72
N ALA A 137 13.29 -35.09 2.39
CA ALA A 137 13.73 -33.77 2.84
C ALA A 137 13.88 -32.78 1.68
N GLN A 138 14.44 -33.24 0.55
CA GLN A 138 14.58 -32.42 -0.66
C GLN A 138 13.21 -32.04 -1.26
N ALA A 139 12.23 -32.95 -1.22
CA ALA A 139 10.87 -32.67 -1.67
C ALA A 139 10.20 -31.60 -0.81
N PHE A 140 10.25 -31.73 0.53
CA PHE A 140 9.73 -30.70 1.44
C PHE A 140 10.44 -29.35 1.25
N ALA A 141 11.78 -29.37 1.12
CA ALA A 141 12.54 -28.15 0.88
C ALA A 141 12.18 -27.49 -0.46
N GLY A 142 11.84 -28.29 -1.48
CA GLY A 142 11.34 -27.79 -2.76
C GLY A 142 9.97 -27.13 -2.63
N ASP A 143 9.02 -27.82 -2.01
CA ASP A 143 7.65 -27.32 -1.83
C ASP A 143 7.61 -26.04 -0.99
N ILE A 144 8.27 -26.02 0.18
CA ILE A 144 8.30 -24.85 1.06
C ILE A 144 8.93 -23.65 0.36
N ARG A 145 10.04 -23.83 -0.38
CA ARG A 145 10.66 -22.74 -1.16
C ARG A 145 9.77 -22.25 -2.30
N TRP A 146 9.06 -23.14 -2.96
CA TRP A 146 8.09 -22.75 -3.99
C TRP A 146 6.95 -21.90 -3.39
N ARG A 147 6.41 -22.30 -2.23
CA ARG A 147 5.38 -21.53 -1.51
C ARG A 147 5.88 -20.17 -1.04
N ALA A 148 7.10 -20.10 -0.52
CA ALA A 148 7.74 -18.84 -0.15
C ALA A 148 7.88 -17.90 -1.35
N ALA A 149 8.33 -18.41 -2.49
CA ALA A 149 8.41 -17.63 -3.73
C ALA A 149 7.03 -17.17 -4.22
N HIS A 150 6.02 -18.04 -4.12
CA HIS A 150 4.65 -17.72 -4.52
C HIS A 150 4.05 -16.61 -3.66
N LEU A 151 4.25 -16.64 -2.34
CA LEU A 151 3.81 -15.60 -1.42
C LEU A 151 4.40 -14.23 -1.76
N VAL A 152 5.74 -14.16 -1.96
CA VAL A 152 6.43 -12.92 -2.34
C VAL A 152 5.95 -12.40 -3.71
N GLU A 153 5.64 -13.31 -4.63
CA GLU A 153 5.14 -12.94 -5.94
C GLU A 153 3.71 -12.37 -5.89
N ILE A 154 2.82 -12.97 -5.08
CA ILE A 154 1.47 -12.42 -4.83
C ILE A 154 1.59 -10.99 -4.27
N ASP A 155 2.43 -10.79 -3.27
CA ASP A 155 2.64 -9.48 -2.63
C ASP A 155 3.04 -8.41 -3.65
N ARG A 156 4.04 -8.71 -4.48
CA ARG A 156 4.49 -7.81 -5.55
C ARG A 156 3.39 -7.51 -6.57
N GLN A 157 2.61 -8.52 -6.96
CA GLN A 157 1.50 -8.33 -7.90
C GLN A 157 0.38 -7.47 -7.29
N VAL A 158 0.06 -7.66 -6.01
CA VAL A 158 -0.92 -6.82 -5.30
C VAL A 158 -0.42 -5.37 -5.24
N ALA A 159 0.82 -5.15 -4.82
CA ALA A 159 1.43 -3.81 -4.76
C ALA A 159 1.44 -3.12 -6.14
N GLY A 160 1.81 -3.85 -7.20
CA GLY A 160 1.80 -3.34 -8.57
C GLY A 160 0.40 -2.94 -9.06
N ARG A 161 -0.62 -3.76 -8.77
CA ARG A 161 -2.01 -3.47 -9.14
C ARG A 161 -2.56 -2.27 -8.38
N ILE A 162 -2.29 -2.16 -7.08
CA ILE A 162 -2.68 -0.98 -6.27
C ILE A 162 -2.02 0.29 -6.84
N THR A 163 -0.72 0.24 -7.12
CA THR A 163 0.03 1.37 -7.69
C THR A 163 -0.57 1.81 -9.02
N ALA A 164 -0.90 0.86 -9.90
CA ALA A 164 -1.54 1.15 -11.18
C ALA A 164 -2.94 1.76 -11.03
N ALA A 165 -3.74 1.28 -10.08
CA ALA A 165 -5.07 1.84 -9.80
C ALA A 165 -4.97 3.31 -9.35
N LEU A 166 -3.99 3.64 -8.50
CA LEU A 166 -3.84 4.96 -7.87
C LEU A 166 -3.00 5.96 -8.68
N VAL A 167 -2.30 5.55 -9.76
CA VAL A 167 -1.35 6.40 -10.50
C VAL A 167 -1.97 7.69 -11.05
N ASP A 168 -3.26 7.68 -11.36
CA ASP A 168 -3.95 8.83 -11.94
C ASP A 168 -4.49 9.79 -10.88
N ILE A 169 -4.61 9.35 -9.62
CA ILE A 169 -4.97 10.23 -8.50
C ILE A 169 -3.87 11.28 -8.26
N GLY A 170 -2.60 10.88 -8.38
CA GLY A 170 -1.46 11.79 -8.24
C GLY A 170 -1.27 12.78 -9.40
N LYS A 171 -2.07 12.69 -10.46
CA LYS A 171 -2.01 13.57 -11.65
C LYS A 171 -3.20 14.52 -11.77
N MET A 172 -4.04 14.58 -10.73
CA MET A 172 -5.24 15.41 -10.71
C MET A 172 -4.92 16.87 -11.03
N ASN A 173 -5.60 17.43 -12.02
CA ASN A 173 -5.49 18.84 -12.36
C ASN A 173 -6.82 19.35 -12.89
N PHE A 174 -7.51 20.16 -12.08
CA PHE A 174 -8.72 20.84 -12.51
C PHE A 174 -8.34 21.94 -13.49
N ALA A 175 -8.57 21.70 -14.79
CA ALA A 175 -8.24 22.68 -15.82
C ALA A 175 -8.98 23.99 -15.54
N GLU A 176 -8.31 25.08 -15.18
CA GLU A 176 -8.98 26.36 -14.91
C GLU A 176 -9.53 26.94 -16.22
N ALA A 177 -10.86 27.00 -16.37
CA ALA A 177 -11.44 27.65 -17.54
C ALA A 177 -11.27 29.16 -17.35
N ALA A 178 -10.42 29.79 -18.18
CA ALA A 178 -10.25 31.24 -18.18
C ALA A 178 -11.58 31.92 -18.57
N MET A 179 -12.39 32.25 -17.57
CA MET A 179 -13.57 33.09 -17.72
C MET A 179 -13.11 34.55 -17.85
N PRO A 180 -13.38 35.25 -18.97
CA PRO A 180 -13.04 36.66 -19.08
C PRO A 180 -13.89 37.48 -18.11
N GLY A 181 -13.31 37.94 -17.00
CA GLY A 181 -13.89 38.97 -16.14
C GLY A 181 -14.06 38.65 -14.65
N ILE A 182 -13.67 37.47 -14.16
CA ILE A 182 -13.68 37.17 -12.71
C ILE A 182 -12.22 37.02 -12.25
N GLN A 183 -11.72 38.00 -11.49
CA GLN A 183 -10.46 37.87 -10.74
C GLN A 183 -10.74 37.15 -9.42
N LEU A 184 -10.04 36.04 -9.19
CA LEU A 184 -9.92 35.45 -7.85
C LEU A 184 -9.17 36.43 -6.95
N VAL A 185 -9.70 36.68 -5.76
CA VAL A 185 -9.00 37.46 -4.72
C VAL A 185 -7.86 36.61 -4.17
N ASP A 186 -6.66 37.12 -4.33
CA ASP A 186 -5.39 36.59 -3.86
C ASP A 186 -5.24 36.76 -2.35
N ASN A 187 -5.62 35.73 -1.59
CA ASN A 187 -5.22 35.61 -0.19
C ASN A 187 -3.81 35.00 -0.12
N HIS A 188 -2.79 35.86 -0.22
CA HIS A 188 -1.40 35.48 0.00
C HIS A 188 -1.21 34.93 1.43
N TRP A 189 -1.00 33.62 1.57
CA TRP A 189 -0.44 33.02 2.78
C TRP A 189 1.07 32.91 2.64
N HIS A 190 1.81 33.51 3.56
CA HIS A 190 3.26 33.34 3.68
C HIS A 190 3.58 31.91 4.14
N GLN A 191 4.29 31.13 3.31
CA GLN A 191 4.97 29.91 3.74
C GLN A 191 6.34 30.28 4.29
N ASP A 192 6.42 30.52 5.60
CA ASP A 192 7.72 30.44 6.28
C ASP A 192 8.06 28.96 6.48
N SER A 193 9.17 28.51 5.89
CA SER A 193 9.68 27.15 6.07
C SER A 193 10.12 26.94 7.53
N PRO A 194 9.67 25.89 8.25
CA PRO A 194 10.20 25.63 9.58
C PRO A 194 11.61 25.07 9.47
N SER A 195 12.49 25.59 10.33
CA SER A 195 13.87 25.16 10.50
C SER A 195 14.00 23.71 11.00
N THR A 196 15.07 23.06 10.54
CA THR A 196 15.60 21.76 10.98
C THR A 196 15.88 21.72 12.48
N ASP A 197 14.91 21.35 13.29
CA ASP A 197 15.17 20.90 14.65
C ASP A 197 14.55 19.52 14.86
N GLY A 198 15.43 18.53 15.09
CA GLY A 198 15.12 17.11 15.12
C GLY A 198 14.33 16.71 16.35
N SER A 199 13.07 17.10 16.40
CA SER A 199 12.16 16.67 17.46
C SER A 199 11.71 15.22 17.20
N PRO A 200 11.83 14.32 18.19
CA PRO A 200 11.34 12.94 18.05
C PRO A 200 9.81 12.93 17.87
N PRO A 201 9.25 11.92 17.19
CA PRO A 201 7.81 11.86 16.93
C PRO A 201 7.02 11.78 18.24
N PRO A 202 5.95 12.58 18.41
CA PRO A 202 5.13 12.54 19.61
C PRO A 202 4.31 11.25 19.73
N GLU A 203 3.94 10.87 20.96
CA GLU A 203 3.20 9.64 21.27
C GLU A 203 1.68 9.86 21.09
N GLY A 204 1.13 9.55 19.91
CA GLY A 204 -0.30 9.65 19.60
C GLY A 204 -0.64 9.02 18.23
N PRO A 205 -1.92 8.82 17.88
CA PRO A 205 -2.28 8.30 16.56
C PRO A 205 -2.13 9.39 15.50
N HIS A 206 -1.18 9.22 14.57
CA HIS A 206 -0.93 10.17 13.48
C HIS A 206 -1.03 9.49 12.13
N PHE A 207 -1.55 10.19 11.11
CA PHE A 207 -1.51 9.75 9.72
C PHE A 207 -0.14 10.08 9.14
N ILE A 208 0.58 9.06 8.63
CA ILE A 208 1.90 9.21 8.00
C ILE A 208 1.77 8.77 6.54
N TYR A 209 2.08 9.66 5.60
CA TYR A 209 2.16 9.37 4.17
C TYR A 209 3.60 9.57 3.69
N CYS A 210 4.22 8.56 3.09
CA CYS A 210 5.58 8.68 2.54
C CYS A 210 5.55 8.67 1.01
N TYR A 211 6.22 9.66 0.41
CA TYR A 211 6.41 9.77 -1.04
C TYR A 211 7.86 9.42 -1.42
N PRO A 212 8.09 8.78 -2.58
CA PRO A 212 9.44 8.59 -3.11
C PRO A 212 9.99 9.95 -3.57
N SER A 213 11.15 10.36 -3.05
CA SER A 213 11.79 11.61 -3.49
C SER A 213 12.44 11.43 -4.87
N ALA A 214 12.79 12.55 -5.53
CA ALA A 214 13.50 12.54 -6.81
C ALA A 214 14.92 11.93 -6.75
N ARG A 215 15.40 11.53 -5.57
CA ARG A 215 16.61 10.71 -5.40
C ARG A 215 16.23 9.32 -4.88
N PRO A 216 16.78 8.23 -5.47
CA PRO A 216 16.37 6.86 -5.21
C PRO A 216 16.70 6.32 -3.81
N ASP A 217 17.44 7.09 -2.99
CA ASP A 217 17.93 6.72 -1.67
C ASP A 217 17.22 7.46 -0.52
N HIS A 218 16.28 8.37 -0.80
CA HIS A 218 15.60 9.14 0.25
C HIS A 218 14.07 9.09 0.09
N TRP A 219 13.40 8.64 1.14
CA TRP A 219 11.95 8.66 1.29
C TRP A 219 11.57 9.78 2.26
N TRP A 220 10.60 10.60 1.88
CA TRP A 220 10.12 11.72 2.69
C TRP A 220 8.69 11.45 3.13
N CYS A 221 8.41 11.64 4.42
CA CYS A 221 7.12 11.38 5.01
C CYS A 221 6.48 12.67 5.51
N GLU A 222 5.23 12.89 5.13
CA GLU A 222 4.38 13.94 5.68
C GLU A 222 3.46 13.31 6.72
N GLY A 223 3.50 13.88 7.93
CA GLY A 223 2.57 13.58 9.01
C GLY A 223 1.56 14.71 9.16
N TYR A 224 0.38 14.41 9.66
CA TYR A 224 -0.60 15.44 10.03
C TYR A 224 -0.96 15.32 11.52
N GLU A 225 -0.72 16.38 12.28
CA GLU A 225 -1.10 16.47 13.69
C GLU A 225 -2.40 17.27 13.83
N GLU A 226 -3.41 16.67 14.46
CA GLU A 226 -4.68 17.35 14.72
C GLU A 226 -4.45 18.61 15.56
N GLY A 227 -4.90 19.75 15.03
CA GLY A 227 -4.75 21.06 15.67
C GLY A 227 -3.42 21.77 15.44
N LYS A 228 -2.42 21.13 14.83
CA LYS A 228 -1.11 21.77 14.49
C LYS A 228 -0.77 21.80 13.01
N GLY A 229 -1.43 20.99 12.18
CA GLY A 229 -1.27 21.00 10.73
C GLY A 229 -0.21 20.00 10.22
N PRO A 230 0.13 20.07 8.92
CA PRO A 230 1.07 19.12 8.32
C PRO A 230 2.50 19.40 8.80
N TYR A 231 3.24 18.33 9.10
CA TYR A 231 4.65 18.37 9.41
C TYR A 231 5.38 17.30 8.60
N ALA A 232 6.69 17.48 8.43
CA ALA A 232 7.48 16.62 7.58
C ALA A 232 8.67 16.02 8.30
N PHE A 233 8.97 14.75 8.03
CA PHE A 233 10.05 14.01 8.67
C PHE A 233 10.62 12.93 7.75
N PHE A 234 11.84 12.50 8.06
CA PHE A 234 12.46 11.37 7.39
C PHE A 234 11.87 10.05 7.91
N SER A 235 11.66 9.09 7.02
CA SER A 235 11.04 7.80 7.37
C SER A 235 11.81 7.07 8.50
N PRO A 236 11.14 6.66 9.60
CA PRO A 236 11.77 5.89 10.66
C PRO A 236 11.98 4.41 10.30
N PHE A 237 11.52 3.98 9.12
CA PHE A 237 11.72 2.63 8.57
C PHE A 237 12.95 2.53 7.66
N ASP A 238 13.89 3.46 7.76
CA ASP A 238 15.20 3.31 7.15
C ASP A 238 16.02 2.23 7.89
N THR A 239 15.85 0.99 7.46
CA THR A 239 16.87 -0.06 7.62
C THR A 239 17.51 -0.38 6.28
N SER A 240 17.76 0.64 5.46
CA SER A 240 18.82 0.50 4.46
C SER A 240 20.13 0.61 5.23
N GLY A 241 20.66 -0.54 5.65
CA GLY A 241 21.97 -0.65 6.27
C GLY A 241 23.09 -0.30 5.30
N VAL A 242 23.14 0.94 4.84
CA VAL A 242 24.22 1.51 4.04
C VAL A 242 24.68 2.76 4.79
N ALA A 243 25.93 2.69 5.26
CA ALA A 243 26.62 3.75 5.99
C ALA A 243 26.65 5.10 5.24
#